data_AF-A0A3B8L5K5-F1
#
_entry.id   AF-A0A3B8L5K5-F1
#
_cell.length_a   1.000
_cell.length_b   1.000
_cell.length_c   1.000
_cell.angle_alpha   90.00
_cell.angle_beta   90.00
_cell.angle_gamma   90.00
#
_symmetry.space_group_name_H-M   'P 1'
#
loop_
_entity.id
_entity.type
_entity.pdbx_description
1 polymer ?
#
loop_
_entity_poly.entity_id
_entity_poly.type
_entity_poly.pdbx_seq_one_letter_code
_entity_poly.pdbx_strand_id
1 'polypeptide(L)'
;MQFNQYHSFTVDEHTFRAVEAAESLAGEEGPVGATYRAIVRKDLLHLALLLHDLGKGFDEDHSEVGRRIALETAERLGLDKPDTDRLVFLVHRHLAMEQLATRRDISEPGLVMEFSHQVGSPQTLRMLYALTAADIIAVGPGKWTEWKAELLTALFDRALVVLGGERPRFRLEERLE
;
A
#
# COMPACT_ATOMS: atom_id res chain seq x y z
N MET A 1 7.38 7.34 -25.68
CA MET A 1 6.85 7.86 -24.40
C MET A 1 5.34 7.89 -24.50
N GLN A 2 4.67 6.88 -23.95
CA GLN A 2 3.23 6.76 -24.02
C GLN A 2 2.63 7.40 -22.76
N PHE A 3 1.87 8.48 -22.93
CA PHE A 3 1.08 9.09 -21.86
C PHE A 3 -0.16 8.21 -21.63
N ASN A 4 -0.14 7.37 -20.59
CA ASN A 4 -1.37 6.81 -20.06
C ASN A 4 -2.04 7.85 -19.15
N GLN A 5 -3.33 8.08 -19.38
CA GLN A 5 -4.15 9.22 -18.98
C GLN A 5 -4.33 9.51 -17.47
N TYR A 6 -3.51 8.97 -16.57
CA TYR A 6 -3.73 9.15 -15.12
C TYR A 6 -2.50 9.46 -14.26
N HIS A 7 -1.35 9.78 -14.85
CA HIS A 7 -0.23 10.33 -14.10
C HIS A 7 0.13 11.70 -14.67
N SER A 8 0.12 12.73 -13.81
CA SER A 8 0.61 14.07 -14.17
C SER A 8 2.12 14.08 -14.45
N PHE A 9 2.83 12.97 -14.19
CA PHE A 9 4.28 12.83 -14.20
C PHE A 9 4.70 11.54 -14.92
N THR A 10 5.97 11.44 -15.35
CA THR A 10 6.51 10.19 -15.90
C THR A 10 6.58 9.12 -14.81
N VAL A 11 6.63 7.84 -15.19
CA VAL A 11 6.70 6.71 -14.24
C VAL A 11 7.86 6.89 -13.26
N ASP A 12 9.02 7.34 -13.76
CA ASP A 12 10.22 7.58 -12.94
C ASP A 12 10.01 8.67 -11.89
N GLU A 13 9.38 9.79 -12.28
CA GLU A 13 9.10 10.91 -11.37
C GLU A 13 8.02 10.52 -10.34
N HIS A 14 7.02 9.74 -10.73
CA HIS A 14 6.00 9.20 -9.83
C HIS A 14 6.63 8.32 -8.73
N THR A 15 7.53 7.41 -9.08
CA THR A 15 8.20 6.53 -8.13
C THR A 15 8.97 7.30 -7.06
N PHE A 16 9.76 8.32 -7.43
CA PHE A 16 10.48 9.14 -6.45
C PHE A 16 9.55 9.94 -5.56
N ARG A 17 8.45 10.47 -6.11
CA ARG A 17 7.42 11.17 -5.33
C ARG A 17 6.70 10.24 -4.36
N ALA A 18 6.50 8.97 -4.71
CA ALA A 18 5.91 7.98 -3.80
C ALA A 18 6.83 7.69 -2.61
N VAL A 19 8.14 7.64 -2.83
CA VAL A 19 9.13 7.54 -1.74
C VAL A 19 9.11 8.81 -0.87
N GLU A 20 9.14 10.00 -1.46
CA GLU A 20 9.06 11.27 -0.72
C GLU A 20 7.76 11.38 0.09
N ALA A 21 6.63 10.98 -0.50
CA ALA A 21 5.34 10.94 0.17
C ALA A 21 5.36 9.98 1.35
N ALA A 22 5.93 8.78 1.21
CA ALA A 22 6.06 7.82 2.30
C ALA A 22 6.88 8.37 3.47
N GLU A 23 8.00 9.03 3.20
CA GLU A 23 8.81 9.66 4.24
C GLU A 23 8.05 10.78 4.96
N SER A 24 7.24 11.56 4.24
CA SER A 24 6.40 12.61 4.84
C SER A 24 5.38 12.07 5.85
N LEU A 25 4.97 10.79 5.72
CA LEU A 25 4.06 10.14 6.68
C LEU A 25 4.64 10.05 8.08
N ALA A 26 5.97 10.17 8.26
CA ALA A 26 6.59 10.23 9.58
C ALA A 26 6.01 11.37 10.45
N GLY A 27 5.70 12.51 9.83
CA GLY A 27 5.12 13.69 10.46
C GLY A 27 3.59 13.80 10.38
N GLU A 28 2.92 12.84 9.74
CA GLU A 28 1.45 12.84 9.62
C GLU A 28 0.82 12.33 10.92
N GLU A 29 -0.11 13.08 11.50
CA GLU A 29 -0.66 12.79 12.84
C GLU A 29 -1.77 11.73 12.84
N GLY A 30 -2.38 11.46 11.68
CA GLY A 30 -3.47 10.51 11.52
C GLY A 30 -3.07 9.03 11.48
N PRO A 31 -4.06 8.15 11.17
CA PRO A 31 -3.89 6.70 11.21
C PRO A 31 -2.81 6.17 10.25
N VAL A 32 -2.62 6.83 9.10
CA VAL A 32 -1.60 6.45 8.12
C VAL A 32 -0.21 6.69 8.71
N GLY A 33 0.07 7.88 9.21
CA GLY A 33 1.35 8.22 9.81
C GLY A 33 1.66 7.39 11.05
N ALA A 34 0.66 7.15 11.90
CA ALA A 34 0.80 6.24 13.04
C ALA A 34 1.17 4.81 12.58
N THR A 35 0.55 4.33 11.51
CA THR A 35 0.86 3.01 10.93
C THR A 35 2.27 2.98 10.34
N TYR A 36 2.65 4.00 9.56
CA TYR A 36 3.99 4.12 8.98
C TYR A 36 5.08 4.10 10.07
N ARG A 37 4.90 4.89 11.14
CA ARG A 37 5.84 4.90 12.27
C ARG A 37 6.00 3.52 12.92
N ALA A 38 4.93 2.74 13.01
CA ALA A 38 4.94 1.38 13.57
C ALA A 38 5.54 0.29 12.66
N ILE A 39 5.83 0.58 11.38
CA ILE A 39 6.48 -0.39 10.49
C ILE A 39 7.94 -0.60 10.91
N VAL A 40 8.32 -1.86 11.16
CA VAL A 40 9.70 -2.23 11.53
C VAL A 40 10.62 -2.17 10.30
N ARG A 41 10.19 -2.78 9.19
CA ARG A 41 10.96 -2.89 7.95
C ARG A 41 10.64 -1.78 6.95
N LYS A 42 10.91 -0.53 7.35
CA LYS A 42 10.72 0.63 6.48
C LYS A 42 11.61 0.57 5.24
N ASP A 43 12.80 0.00 5.36
CA ASP A 43 13.70 -0.32 4.24
C ASP A 43 12.97 -1.14 3.15
N LEU A 44 12.25 -2.19 3.56
CA LEU A 44 11.52 -3.06 2.65
C LEU A 44 10.27 -2.38 2.06
N LEU A 45 9.62 -1.50 2.82
CA LEU A 45 8.51 -0.66 2.32
C LEU A 45 9.00 0.27 1.20
N HIS A 46 10.10 0.98 1.42
CA HIS A 46 10.64 1.90 0.41
C HIS A 46 11.18 1.16 -0.80
N LEU A 47 11.76 -0.03 -0.61
CA LEU A 47 12.10 -0.89 -1.74
C LEU A 47 10.84 -1.28 -2.54
N ALA A 48 9.74 -1.64 -1.89
CA ALA A 48 8.49 -1.92 -2.59
C ALA A 48 7.97 -0.69 -3.36
N LEU A 49 8.04 0.51 -2.78
CA LEU A 49 7.68 1.76 -3.46
C LEU A 49 8.56 2.05 -4.67
N LEU A 50 9.86 1.76 -4.61
CA LEU A 50 10.75 1.90 -5.77
C LEU A 50 10.40 0.94 -6.92
N LEU A 51 9.83 -0.21 -6.59
CA LEU A 51 9.56 -1.28 -7.55
C LEU A 51 8.10 -1.33 -8.05
N HIS A 52 7.14 -0.74 -7.33
CA HIS A 52 5.70 -1.01 -7.51
C HIS A 52 5.20 -0.83 -8.95
N ASP A 53 5.76 0.14 -9.66
CA ASP A 53 5.35 0.54 -11.00
C ASP A 53 6.36 0.19 -12.10
N LEU A 54 7.47 -0.48 -11.78
CA LEU A 54 8.53 -0.81 -12.76
C LEU A 54 8.08 -1.76 -13.86
N GLY A 55 6.94 -2.44 -13.68
CA GLY A 55 6.32 -3.23 -14.74
C GLY A 55 5.56 -2.41 -15.78
N LYS A 56 5.39 -1.09 -15.60
CA LYS A 56 4.73 -0.23 -16.59
C LYS A 56 5.58 -0.12 -17.86
N GLY A 57 4.92 -0.13 -19.03
CA GLY A 57 5.57 -0.02 -20.33
C GLY A 57 5.94 -1.36 -20.99
N PHE A 58 5.67 -2.49 -20.32
CA PHE A 58 5.67 -3.82 -20.91
C PHE A 58 4.29 -4.15 -21.52
N ASP A 59 4.26 -5.12 -22.44
CA ASP A 59 3.01 -5.58 -23.08
C ASP A 59 2.12 -6.44 -22.14
N GLU A 60 2.71 -6.97 -21.06
CA GLU A 60 2.05 -7.78 -20.04
C GLU A 60 1.44 -6.92 -18.93
N ASP A 61 0.64 -7.52 -18.06
CA ASP A 61 0.14 -6.84 -16.85
C ASP A 61 1.31 -6.35 -15.97
N HIS A 62 1.35 -5.05 -15.71
CA HIS A 62 2.46 -4.41 -14.99
C HIS A 62 2.66 -4.96 -13.57
N SER A 63 1.61 -5.44 -12.91
CA SER A 63 1.72 -6.03 -11.58
C SER A 63 2.30 -7.44 -11.63
N GLU A 64 2.06 -8.21 -12.70
CA GLU A 64 2.76 -9.49 -12.96
C GLU A 64 4.22 -9.30 -13.34
N VAL A 65 4.52 -8.29 -14.17
CA VAL A 65 5.91 -7.94 -14.50
C VAL A 65 6.65 -7.47 -13.25
N GLY A 66 6.03 -6.56 -12.47
CA GLY A 66 6.54 -6.07 -11.20
C GLY A 66 6.81 -7.20 -10.21
N ARG A 67 5.93 -8.21 -10.13
CA ARG A 67 6.13 -9.42 -9.31
C ARG A 67 7.43 -10.13 -9.65
N ARG A 68 7.74 -10.31 -10.94
CA ARG A 68 8.99 -10.95 -11.40
C ARG A 68 10.21 -10.11 -11.07
N ILE A 69 10.14 -8.80 -11.34
CA ILE A 69 11.21 -7.85 -11.01
C ILE A 69 11.50 -7.84 -9.49
N ALA A 70 10.45 -7.85 -8.66
CA ALA A 70 10.59 -7.89 -7.21
C ALA A 70 11.28 -9.16 -6.72
N LEU A 71 10.96 -10.31 -7.31
CA LEU A 71 11.59 -11.59 -6.96
C LEU A 71 13.08 -11.58 -7.33
N GLU A 72 13.42 -11.19 -8.57
CA GLU A 72 14.82 -11.08 -9.02
C GLU A 72 15.61 -10.07 -8.18
N THR A 73 14.96 -8.97 -7.77
CA THR A 73 15.58 -7.95 -6.91
C THR A 73 15.85 -8.50 -5.51
N ALA A 74 14.89 -9.22 -4.92
CA ALA A 74 15.06 -9.86 -3.62
C ALA A 74 16.23 -10.86 -3.61
N GLU A 75 16.33 -11.68 -4.65
CA GLU A 75 17.43 -12.65 -4.82
C GLU A 75 18.78 -11.94 -4.93
N ARG A 76 18.87 -10.89 -5.74
CA ARG A 76 20.11 -10.11 -5.92
C ARG A 76 20.56 -9.40 -4.65
N LEU A 77 19.60 -8.96 -3.83
CA LEU A 77 19.88 -8.31 -2.54
C LEU A 77 20.09 -9.30 -1.40
N GLY A 78 19.91 -10.61 -1.63
CA GLY A 78 20.08 -11.63 -0.61
C GLY A 78 19.04 -11.54 0.52
N LEU A 79 17.82 -11.10 0.20
CA LEU A 79 16.73 -11.05 1.17
C LEU A 79 16.36 -12.46 1.64
N ASP A 80 15.95 -12.57 2.90
CA ASP A 80 15.43 -13.84 3.41
C ASP A 80 14.05 -14.16 2.80
N LYS A 81 13.58 -15.38 3.02
CA LYS A 81 12.31 -15.84 2.45
C LYS A 81 11.11 -14.99 2.91
N PRO A 82 10.93 -14.69 4.21
CA PRO A 82 9.85 -13.82 4.67
C PRO A 82 9.84 -12.42 4.05
N ASP A 83 11.01 -11.79 3.89
CA ASP A 83 11.11 -10.46 3.25
C ASP A 83 10.85 -10.53 1.76
N THR A 84 11.38 -11.56 1.10
CA THR A 84 11.16 -11.81 -0.34
C THR A 84 9.67 -11.93 -0.62
N ASP A 85 8.96 -12.77 0.14
CA ASP A 85 7.52 -12.97 -0.05
C ASP A 85 6.74 -11.68 0.19
N ARG A 86 7.15 -10.88 1.18
CA ARG A 86 6.52 -9.62 1.51
C ARG A 86 6.77 -8.55 0.44
N LEU A 87 8.00 -8.42 -0.06
CA LEU A 87 8.34 -7.50 -1.14
C LEU A 87 7.56 -7.83 -2.41
N VAL A 88 7.60 -9.11 -2.81
CA VAL A 88 6.90 -9.61 -3.99
C VAL A 88 5.40 -9.36 -3.87
N PHE A 89 4.81 -9.64 -2.70
CA PHE A 89 3.40 -9.35 -2.45
C PHE A 89 3.08 -7.85 -2.58
N LEU A 90 3.85 -6.98 -1.91
CA LEU A 90 3.60 -5.55 -1.91
C LEU A 90 3.63 -4.97 -3.33
N VAL A 91 4.62 -5.37 -4.15
CA VAL A 91 4.73 -4.93 -5.54
C VAL A 91 3.59 -5.50 -6.39
N HIS A 92 3.33 -6.80 -6.28
CA HIS A 92 2.33 -7.48 -7.09
C HIS A 92 0.88 -7.05 -6.77
N ARG A 93 0.61 -6.64 -5.53
CA ARG A 93 -0.74 -6.31 -5.03
C ARG A 93 -0.86 -4.85 -4.60
N HIS A 94 0.01 -3.96 -5.07
CA HIS A 94 0.02 -2.56 -4.62
C HIS A 94 -1.32 -1.83 -4.84
N LEU A 95 -2.07 -2.18 -5.91
CA LEU A 95 -3.39 -1.60 -6.18
C LEU A 95 -4.54 -2.23 -5.38
N ALA A 96 -4.33 -3.39 -4.74
CA ALA A 96 -5.43 -4.19 -4.18
C ALA A 96 -6.20 -3.43 -3.10
N MET A 97 -5.49 -2.68 -2.25
CA MET A 97 -6.13 -1.93 -1.17
C MET A 97 -6.88 -0.71 -1.68
N GLU A 98 -6.32 0.09 -2.59
CA GLU A 98 -7.04 1.22 -3.19
C GLU A 98 -8.29 0.75 -3.94
N GLN A 99 -8.14 -0.28 -4.77
CA GLN A 99 -9.24 -0.83 -5.56
C GLN A 99 -10.37 -1.39 -4.70
N LEU A 100 -10.04 -2.00 -3.56
CA LEU A 100 -11.06 -2.49 -2.64
C LEU A 100 -11.69 -1.35 -1.84
N ALA A 101 -10.89 -0.45 -1.26
CA ALA A 101 -11.36 0.64 -0.43
C ALA A 101 -12.30 1.61 -1.16
N THR A 102 -12.07 1.82 -2.47
CA THR A 102 -12.87 2.72 -3.30
C THR A 102 -14.10 2.06 -3.92
N ARG A 103 -14.32 0.75 -3.72
CA ARG A 103 -15.57 0.10 -4.10
C ARG A 103 -16.70 0.56 -3.17
N ARG A 104 -17.91 0.69 -3.75
CA ARG A 104 -19.10 1.16 -3.03
C ARG A 104 -19.54 0.26 -1.87
N ASP A 105 -19.06 -0.98 -1.80
CA ASP A 105 -19.48 -1.95 -0.78
C ASP A 105 -18.31 -2.63 -0.06
N ILE A 106 -17.50 -1.85 0.65
CA ILE A 106 -16.54 -2.40 1.62
C ILE A 106 -17.22 -2.98 2.87
N SER A 107 -18.56 -2.96 2.93
CA SER A 107 -19.36 -3.49 4.04
C SER A 107 -19.57 -5.00 3.96
N GLU A 108 -19.40 -5.60 2.78
CA GLU A 108 -19.47 -7.05 2.60
C GLU A 108 -18.35 -7.76 3.38
N PRO A 109 -18.68 -8.54 4.43
CA PRO A 109 -17.67 -9.19 5.26
C PRO A 109 -16.82 -10.21 4.49
N GLY A 110 -17.39 -10.82 3.44
CA GLY A 110 -16.69 -11.78 2.57
C GLY A 110 -15.49 -11.17 1.85
N LEU A 111 -15.64 -9.95 1.31
CA LEU A 111 -14.57 -9.26 0.60
C LEU A 111 -13.40 -8.89 1.54
N VAL A 112 -13.71 -8.43 2.75
CA VAL A 112 -12.68 -8.11 3.75
C VAL A 112 -11.96 -9.38 4.20
N MET A 113 -12.67 -10.49 4.37
CA MET A 113 -12.08 -11.78 4.73
C MET A 113 -11.13 -12.27 3.64
N GLU A 114 -11.56 -12.21 2.38
CA GLU A 114 -10.72 -12.61 1.24
C GLU A 114 -9.47 -11.72 1.13
N PHE A 115 -9.62 -10.40 1.21
CA PHE A 115 -8.49 -9.47 1.23
C PHE A 115 -7.53 -9.76 2.39
N SER A 116 -8.06 -10.02 3.58
CA SER A 116 -7.25 -10.35 4.77
C SER A 116 -6.46 -11.64 4.55
N HIS A 117 -7.09 -12.68 4.00
CA HIS A 117 -6.39 -13.92 3.65
C HIS A 117 -5.29 -13.70 2.62
N GLN A 118 -5.52 -12.85 1.61
CA GLN A 118 -4.50 -12.50 0.62
C GLN A 118 -3.31 -11.77 1.26
N VAL A 119 -3.55 -10.84 2.18
CA VAL A 119 -2.50 -10.06 2.86
C VAL A 119 -1.71 -10.89 3.88
N GLY A 120 -2.37 -11.85 4.54
CA GLY A 120 -1.76 -12.91 5.34
C GLY A 120 -1.14 -12.51 6.69
N SER A 121 -0.70 -11.25 6.89
CA SER A 121 -0.15 -10.81 8.19
C SER A 121 -0.41 -9.34 8.51
N PRO A 122 -0.56 -8.97 9.80
CA PRO A 122 -0.69 -7.57 10.22
C PRO A 122 0.46 -6.66 9.77
N GLN A 123 1.70 -7.18 9.75
CA GLN A 123 2.84 -6.39 9.26
C GLN A 123 2.75 -6.12 7.76
N THR A 124 2.27 -7.06 6.94
CA THR A 124 2.09 -6.85 5.50
C THR A 124 0.99 -5.84 5.27
N LEU A 125 -0.11 -5.95 6.03
CA LEU A 125 -1.22 -5.00 5.97
C LEU A 125 -0.78 -3.56 6.26
N ARG A 126 0.03 -3.35 7.31
CA ARG A 126 0.58 -2.02 7.64
C ARG A 126 1.41 -1.45 6.50
N MET A 127 2.27 -2.27 5.89
CA MET A 127 3.10 -1.85 4.77
C MET A 127 2.27 -1.55 3.52
N LEU A 128 1.28 -2.39 3.20
CA LEU A 128 0.38 -2.14 2.08
C LEU A 128 -0.43 -0.85 2.29
N TYR A 129 -0.88 -0.58 3.52
CA TYR A 129 -1.61 0.63 3.84
C TYR A 129 -0.77 1.89 3.65
N ALA A 130 0.45 1.92 4.20
CA ALA A 130 1.37 3.04 4.02
C ALA A 130 1.78 3.22 2.55
N LEU A 131 2.07 2.12 1.84
CA LEU A 131 2.39 2.13 0.41
C LEU A 131 1.25 2.74 -0.40
N THR A 132 0.02 2.28 -0.18
CA THR A 132 -1.17 2.77 -0.90
C THR A 132 -1.39 4.26 -0.67
N ALA A 133 -1.24 4.72 0.57
CA ALA A 133 -1.40 6.14 0.89
C ALA A 133 -0.32 7.00 0.19
N ALA A 134 0.94 6.56 0.28
CA ALA A 134 2.06 7.24 -0.36
C ALA A 134 1.91 7.31 -1.89
N ASP A 135 1.47 6.22 -2.52
CA ASP A 135 1.21 6.14 -3.96
C ASP A 135 0.12 7.13 -4.39
N ILE A 136 -1.01 7.17 -3.68
CA ILE A 136 -2.11 8.11 -3.97
C ILE A 136 -1.67 9.57 -3.79
N ILE A 137 -0.86 9.87 -2.76
CA ILE A 137 -0.30 11.22 -2.54
C ILE A 137 0.61 11.61 -3.71
N ALA A 138 1.44 10.67 -4.20
CA ALA A 138 2.41 10.91 -5.26
C ALA A 138 1.78 11.21 -6.64
N VAL A 139 0.57 10.72 -6.90
CA VAL A 139 -0.18 11.04 -8.13
C VAL A 139 -0.36 12.55 -8.29
N GLY A 140 -0.51 13.28 -7.18
CA GLY A 140 -0.45 14.74 -7.17
C GLY A 140 -1.50 15.44 -6.29
N PRO A 141 -1.54 16.78 -6.33
CA PRO A 141 -2.42 17.58 -5.47
C PRO A 141 -3.89 17.20 -5.61
N GLY A 142 -4.59 17.13 -4.47
CA GLY A 142 -6.02 16.81 -4.40
C GLY A 142 -6.37 15.34 -4.68
N LYS A 143 -5.39 14.46 -4.91
CA LYS A 143 -5.62 13.02 -5.10
C LYS A 143 -5.77 12.28 -3.78
N TRP A 144 -5.00 12.69 -2.78
CA TRP A 144 -5.20 12.33 -1.38
C TRP A 144 -6.24 13.28 -0.77
N THR A 145 -7.33 12.71 -0.26
CA THR A 145 -8.46 13.46 0.31
C THR A 145 -8.86 12.79 1.62
N GLU A 146 -9.46 13.53 2.54
CA GLU A 146 -9.98 13.01 3.80
C GLU A 146 -10.89 11.78 3.58
N TRP A 147 -11.84 11.85 2.65
CA TRP A 147 -12.72 10.73 2.31
C TRP A 147 -11.96 9.44 1.91
N LYS A 148 -10.90 9.55 1.11
CA LYS A 148 -10.06 8.39 0.76
C LYS A 148 -9.28 7.86 1.96
N ALA A 149 -8.76 8.76 2.81
CA ALA A 149 -8.09 8.37 4.04
C ALA A 149 -9.04 7.60 4.96
N GLU A 150 -10.30 8.03 5.07
CA GLU A 150 -11.33 7.34 5.85
C GLU A 150 -11.67 5.94 5.29
N LEU A 151 -11.82 5.82 3.96
CA LEU A 151 -12.10 4.54 3.31
C LEU A 151 -10.96 3.53 3.52
N LEU A 152 -9.72 3.97 3.32
CA LEU A 152 -8.54 3.13 3.51
C LEU A 152 -8.37 2.74 4.99
N THR A 153 -8.56 3.69 5.91
CA THR A 153 -8.52 3.42 7.36
C THR A 153 -9.57 2.39 7.75
N ALA A 154 -10.81 2.54 7.24
CA ALA A 154 -11.90 1.61 7.55
C ALA A 154 -11.60 0.18 7.06
N LEU A 155 -11.03 0.03 5.86
CA LEU A 155 -10.60 -1.27 5.35
C LEU A 155 -9.43 -1.84 6.17
N PHE A 156 -8.42 -1.02 6.46
CA PHE A 156 -7.27 -1.39 7.29
C PHE A 156 -7.71 -1.93 8.65
N ASP A 157 -8.57 -1.20 9.35
CA ASP A 157 -9.05 -1.57 10.68
C ASP A 157 -9.81 -2.89 10.67
N ARG A 158 -10.70 -3.10 9.70
CA ARG A 158 -11.45 -4.36 9.58
C ARG A 158 -10.53 -5.54 9.24
N ALA A 159 -9.59 -5.36 8.32
CA ALA A 159 -8.63 -6.40 7.97
C ALA A 159 -7.69 -6.72 9.14
N LEU A 160 -7.31 -5.72 9.94
CA LEU A 160 -6.49 -5.91 11.12
C LEU A 160 -7.19 -6.74 12.19
N VAL A 161 -8.51 -6.56 12.38
CA VAL A 161 -9.32 -7.43 13.26
C VAL A 161 -9.27 -8.88 12.80
N VAL A 162 -9.45 -9.12 11.51
CA VAL A 162 -9.45 -10.48 10.93
C VAL A 162 -8.07 -11.13 11.09
N LEU A 163 -6.99 -10.39 10.86
CA LEU A 163 -5.62 -10.91 10.91
C LEU A 163 -5.03 -11.03 12.31
N GLY A 164 -5.39 -10.12 13.22
CA GLY A 164 -4.83 -10.04 14.57
C GLY A 164 -5.69 -10.66 15.65
N GLY A 165 -6.98 -10.90 15.38
CA GLY A 165 -7.97 -11.27 16.42
C GLY A 165 -8.24 -10.17 17.46
N GLU A 166 -7.57 -9.02 17.34
CA GLU A 166 -7.67 -7.87 18.25
C GLU A 166 -8.31 -6.67 17.54
N ARG A 167 -9.14 -5.90 18.26
CA ARG A 167 -9.69 -4.64 17.74
C ARG A 167 -8.58 -3.58 17.67
N PRO A 168 -8.52 -2.76 16.60
CA PRO A 168 -7.58 -1.64 16.51
C PRO A 168 -7.71 -0.74 17.75
N ARG A 169 -6.57 -0.32 18.31
CA ARG A 169 -6.52 0.55 19.50
C ARG A 169 -7.05 1.96 19.24
N PHE A 170 -7.04 2.42 17.98
CA PHE A 170 -7.69 3.67 17.57
C PHE A 170 -9.18 3.41 17.41
N ARG A 171 -9.93 3.56 18.49
CA ARG A 171 -11.37 3.31 18.50
C ARG A 171 -12.11 4.58 18.10
N LEU A 172 -13.18 4.38 17.33
CA LEU A 172 -14.26 5.29 16.90
C LEU A 172 -14.72 6.42 17.86
N GLU A 173 -14.27 6.45 19.11
CA GLU A 173 -14.71 7.41 20.13
C GLU A 173 -14.18 8.84 19.86
N GLU A 174 -13.06 8.99 19.16
CA GLU A 174 -12.53 10.29 18.72
C GLU A 174 -13.12 10.82 17.40
N ARG A 175 -14.05 10.08 16.76
CA ARG A 175 -14.64 10.47 15.46
C ARG A 175 -16.09 10.98 15.57
N LEU A 176 -16.60 11.16 16.78
CA LEU A 176 -17.96 11.65 17.05
C LEU A 176 -17.99 12.91 17.96
N GLU A 177 -16.85 13.56 18.16
CA GLU A 177 -16.79 14.95 18.69
C GLU A 177 -16.37 15.91 17.56
#